data_AF-A0A530QHW7-F1
#
_entry.id   AF-A0A530QHW7-F1
#
_cell.length_a   1.000
_cell.length_b   1.000
_cell.length_c   1.000
_cell.angle_alpha   90.00
_cell.angle_beta   90.00
_cell.angle_gamma   90.00
#
_symmetry.space_group_name_H-M   'P 1'
#
loop_
_entity.id
_entity.type
_entity.pdbx_description
1 polymer ?
#
loop_
_entity_poly.entity_id
_entity_poly.type
_entity_poly.pdbx_seq_one_letter_code
_entity_poly.pdbx_strand_id
1 'polypeptide(L)'
;RKPREDPGFCSVYTISLLLAAIPIGLGLDPLKLTIFSMAVTAASLPLTVVPFLFLLNDERYVGDHRNGMISNAAVIFVIALGFVLALVAIPLQIFGGS
;
A
#
# COMPACT_ATOMS: atom_id res chain seq x y z
N ARG A 1 -17.13 -19.91 -22.53
CA ARG A 1 -18.37 -19.16 -22.89
C ARG A 1 -18.00 -18.19 -23.99
N LYS A 2 -18.78 -18.11 -25.08
CA LYS A 2 -18.46 -17.26 -26.24
C LYS A 2 -18.60 -15.77 -25.85
N PRO A 3 -17.80 -14.84 -26.41
CA PRO A 3 -17.91 -13.39 -26.12
C PRO A 3 -19.31 -12.80 -26.39
N ARG A 4 -20.12 -13.45 -27.24
CA ARG A 4 -21.52 -13.11 -27.51
C ARG A 4 -22.50 -13.48 -26.40
N GLU A 5 -22.10 -14.29 -25.42
CA GLU A 5 -22.97 -14.80 -24.35
C GLU A 5 -22.96 -13.88 -23.11
N ASP A 6 -22.00 -12.94 -23.01
CA ASP A 6 -21.93 -11.98 -21.90
C ASP A 6 -21.27 -10.65 -22.35
N PRO A 7 -21.97 -9.83 -23.15
CA PRO A 7 -21.40 -8.66 -23.81
C PRO A 7 -20.94 -7.56 -22.84
N GLY A 8 -21.55 -7.48 -21.65
CA GLY A 8 -21.13 -6.56 -20.60
C GLY A 8 -19.73 -6.89 -20.07
N PHE A 9 -19.48 -8.17 -19.77
CA PHE A 9 -18.19 -8.62 -19.27
C PHE A 9 -17.07 -8.43 -20.30
N CYS A 10 -17.30 -8.83 -21.55
CA CYS A 10 -16.29 -8.66 -22.61
C CYS A 10 -15.97 -7.19 -22.90
N SER A 11 -16.98 -6.30 -22.81
CA SER A 11 -16.77 -4.86 -23.00
C SER A 11 -15.93 -4.25 -21.88
N VAL A 12 -16.28 -4.53 -20.61
CA VAL A 12 -15.51 -4.07 -19.43
C VAL A 12 -14.07 -4.60 -19.48
N TYR A 13 -13.89 -5.88 -19.81
CA TYR A 13 -12.58 -6.50 -19.92
C TYR A 13 -11.72 -5.84 -21.01
N THR A 14 -12.28 -5.60 -22.19
CA THR A 14 -11.57 -4.95 -23.31
C THR A 14 -11.19 -3.51 -22.97
N ILE A 15 -12.09 -2.75 -22.35
CA ILE A 15 -11.82 -1.38 -21.89
C ILE A 15 -10.74 -1.36 -20.81
N SER A 16 -10.78 -2.29 -19.86
CA SER A 16 -9.78 -2.39 -18.79
C SER A 16 -8.38 -2.72 -19.34
N LEU A 17 -8.28 -3.63 -20.30
CA LEU A 17 -7.01 -3.92 -20.99
C LEU A 17 -6.49 -2.71 -21.77
N LEU A 18 -7.35 -1.98 -22.47
CA LEU A 18 -6.96 -0.75 -23.17
C LEU A 18 -6.43 0.30 -22.19
N LEU A 19 -7.12 0.51 -21.07
CA LEU A 19 -6.70 1.43 -20.02
C LEU A 19 -5.35 1.04 -19.40
N ALA A 20 -5.09 -0.26 -19.22
CA ALA A 20 -3.80 -0.75 -18.73
C ALA A 20 -2.68 -0.63 -19.79
N ALA A 21 -3.02 -0.78 -21.08
CA ALA A 21 -2.06 -0.68 -22.18
C ALA A 21 -1.62 0.76 -22.48
N ILE A 22 -2.47 1.77 -22.23
CA ILE A 22 -2.15 3.19 -22.44
C ILE A 22 -0.86 3.63 -21.70
N PRO A 23 -0.72 3.46 -20.38
CA PRO A 23 0.49 3.89 -19.67
C PRO A 23 1.74 3.14 -20.14
N ILE A 24 1.61 1.84 -20.46
CA ILE A 24 2.72 1.03 -20.99
C ILE A 24 3.15 1.56 -22.38
N GLY A 25 2.19 1.86 -23.25
CA GLY A 25 2.43 2.43 -24.58
C GLY A 25 3.02 3.84 -24.56
N LEU A 26 2.79 4.59 -23.47
CA LEU A 26 3.40 5.91 -23.21
C LEU A 26 4.84 5.81 -22.68
N GLY A 27 5.39 4.59 -22.55
CA GLY A 27 6.75 4.36 -22.05
C GLY A 27 6.86 4.39 -20.52
N LEU A 28 5.75 4.35 -19.78
CA LEU A 28 5.81 4.17 -18.33
C LEU A 28 6.19 2.72 -18.02
N ASP A 29 7.24 2.56 -17.21
CA ASP A 29 7.67 1.26 -16.75
C ASP A 29 6.69 0.74 -15.66
N PRO A 30 5.93 -0.34 -15.93
CA PRO A 30 5.01 -0.92 -14.95
C PRO A 30 5.73 -1.39 -13.68
N LEU A 31 7.03 -1.72 -13.74
CA LEU A 31 7.81 -2.02 -12.54
C LEU A 31 8.01 -0.77 -11.69
N LYS A 32 8.37 0.37 -12.28
CA LYS A 32 8.51 1.64 -11.53
C LYS A 32 7.19 2.06 -10.89
N LEU A 33 6.06 1.89 -11.60
CA LEU A 33 4.73 2.15 -11.03
C LEU A 33 4.40 1.20 -9.87
N THR A 34 4.75 -0.08 -9.99
CA THR A 34 4.53 -1.05 -8.91
C THR A 34 5.36 -0.72 -7.68
N ILE A 35 6.66 -0.40 -7.87
CA ILE A 35 7.57 0.01 -6.79
C ILE A 35 7.05 1.30 -6.15
N PHE A 36 6.52 2.24 -6.93
CA PHE A 36 5.92 3.47 -6.42
C PHE A 36 4.73 3.18 -5.52
N SER A 37 3.78 2.37 -6.00
CA SER A 37 2.60 1.98 -5.22
C SER A 37 3.01 1.31 -3.91
N MET A 38 3.99 0.40 -3.95
CA MET A 38 4.50 -0.27 -2.74
C MET A 38 5.18 0.71 -1.77
N ALA A 39 5.97 1.65 -2.27
CA ALA A 39 6.61 2.68 -1.45
C ALA A 39 5.58 3.55 -0.72
N VAL A 40 4.51 3.96 -1.43
CA VAL A 40 3.39 4.73 -0.85
C VAL A 40 2.64 3.91 0.19
N THR A 41 2.40 2.61 -0.04
CA THR A 41 1.80 1.71 0.95
C THR A 41 2.68 1.60 2.20
N ALA A 42 3.99 1.40 2.03
CA ALA A 42 4.94 1.34 3.14
C ALA A 42 4.97 2.63 3.95
N ALA A 43 4.89 3.79 3.28
CA ALA A 43 4.80 5.10 3.94
C ALA A 43 3.47 5.32 4.68
N SER A 44 2.39 4.68 4.24
CA SER A 44 1.07 4.77 4.88
C SER A 44 0.95 3.91 6.14
N LEU A 45 1.78 2.86 6.27
CA LEU A 45 1.80 2.00 7.46
C LEU A 45 2.06 2.77 8.77
N PRO A 46 3.16 3.53 8.95
CA PRO A 46 3.38 4.26 10.19
C PRO A 46 2.26 5.28 10.46
N LEU A 47 1.73 5.93 9.41
CA LEU A 47 0.65 6.90 9.56
C LEU A 47 -0.66 6.26 10.06
N THR A 48 -0.94 5.01 9.68
CA THR A 48 -2.16 4.29 10.09
C THR A 48 -1.97 3.55 11.41
N VAL A 49 -0.81 2.94 11.62
CA VAL A 49 -0.53 2.08 12.77
C VAL A 49 -0.24 2.90 14.04
N VAL A 50 0.37 4.08 13.95
CA VAL A 50 0.61 4.97 15.10
C VAL A 50 -0.68 5.36 15.83
N PRO A 51 -1.70 5.97 15.19
CA PRO A 51 -2.94 6.32 15.89
C PRO A 51 -3.68 5.06 16.38
N PHE A 52 -3.58 3.95 15.66
CA PHE A 52 -4.16 2.68 16.07
C PHE A 52 -3.50 2.14 17.34
N LEU A 53 -2.18 2.27 17.47
CA LEU A 53 -1.44 1.91 18.68
C LEU A 53 -1.89 2.73 19.89
N PHE A 54 -2.08 4.04 19.71
CA PHE A 54 -2.60 4.92 20.76
C PHE A 54 -4.03 4.52 21.17
N LEU A 55 -4.90 4.25 20.19
CA LEU A 55 -6.28 3.81 20.44
C LEU A 55 -6.30 2.48 21.20
N LEU A 56 -5.46 1.53 20.81
CA LEU A 56 -5.39 0.20 21.43
C LEU A 56 -4.73 0.20 22.82
N ASN A 57 -4.04 1.28 23.18
CA ASN A 57 -3.46 1.45 24.50
C ASN A 57 -4.32 2.33 25.43
N ASP A 58 -5.44 2.85 24.93
CA ASP A 58 -6.38 3.65 25.73
C ASP A 58 -7.33 2.74 26.53
N GLU A 59 -7.17 2.74 27.85
CA GLU A 59 -7.98 1.98 28.80
C GLU A 59 -9.47 2.36 28.75
N ARG A 60 -9.81 3.58 28.29
CA ARG A 60 -11.22 4.00 28.11
C ARG A 60 -11.89 3.32 26.92
N TYR A 61 -11.12 2.88 25.92
CA TYR A 61 -11.63 2.24 24.71
C TYR A 61 -11.55 0.71 24.77
N VAL A 62 -10.46 0.15 25.30
CA VAL A 62 -10.19 -1.30 25.26
C VAL A 62 -10.38 -2.01 26.61
N GLY A 63 -10.60 -1.24 27.68
CA GLY A 63 -10.74 -1.76 29.04
C GLY A 63 -9.47 -2.52 29.47
N ASP A 64 -9.65 -3.73 29.99
CA ASP A 64 -8.54 -4.56 30.49
C ASP A 64 -7.73 -5.26 29.38
N HIS A 65 -8.19 -5.24 28.12
CA HIS A 65 -7.52 -5.91 26.99
C HIS A 65 -6.54 -4.99 26.25
N ARG A 66 -5.93 -4.05 26.97
CA ARG A 66 -4.89 -3.16 26.45
C ARG A 66 -3.70 -3.94 25.89
N ASN A 67 -3.02 -3.32 24.95
CA ASN A 67 -1.83 -3.91 24.34
C ASN A 67 -0.75 -4.17 25.41
N GLY A 68 -0.37 -5.43 25.60
CA GLY A 68 0.72 -5.80 26.51
C GLY A 68 2.09 -5.30 25.98
N MET A 69 3.10 -5.32 26.86
CA MET A 69 4.45 -4.81 26.54
C MET A 69 5.07 -5.44 25.28
N ILE A 70 4.86 -6.74 25.05
CA ILE A 70 5.35 -7.47 23.88
C ILE A 70 4.65 -6.99 22.60
N SER A 71 3.33 -6.82 22.65
CA SER A 71 2.54 -6.35 21.51
C SER A 71 2.91 -4.91 21.15
N ASN A 72 3.06 -4.04 22.16
CA ASN A 72 3.50 -2.67 21.93
C ASN A 72 4.91 -2.63 21.29
N ALA A 73 5.85 -3.44 21.78
CA ALA A 73 7.19 -3.54 21.19
C ALA A 73 7.16 -4.01 19.72
N ALA A 74 6.33 -5.02 19.40
CA ALA A 74 6.17 -5.51 18.04
C ALA A 74 5.58 -4.44 17.10
N VAL A 75 4.55 -3.71 17.56
CA VAL A 75 3.93 -2.65 16.76
C VAL A 75 4.89 -1.47 16.55
N ILE A 76 5.61 -1.06 17.59
CA ILE A 76 6.66 -0.02 17.48
C ILE A 76 7.73 -0.45 16.48
N PHE A 77 8.16 -1.72 16.50
CA PHE A 77 9.11 -2.25 15.53
C PHE A 77 8.60 -2.17 14.09
N VAL A 78 7.32 -2.54 13.84
CA VAL A 78 6.69 -2.42 12.52
C VAL A 78 6.60 -0.96 12.07
N ILE A 79 6.22 -0.05 12.96
CA ILE A 79 6.18 1.40 12.68
C ILE A 79 7.58 1.89 12.30
N ALA A 80 8.61 1.54 13.07
CA ALA A 80 9.99 1.94 12.80
C ALA A 80 10.49 1.40 11.46
N LEU A 81 10.22 0.13 11.15
CA LEU A 81 10.58 -0.48 9.86
C LEU A 81 9.87 0.22 8.70
N GLY A 82 8.55 0.47 8.82
CA GLY A 82 7.78 1.19 7.81
C GLY A 82 8.29 2.62 7.59
N PHE A 83 8.69 3.30 8.66
CA PHE A 83 9.29 4.63 8.59
C PHE A 83 10.65 4.62 7.88
N VAL A 84 11.54 3.68 8.21
CA VAL A 84 12.83 3.52 7.52
C VAL A 84 12.62 3.20 6.04
N LEU A 85 11.68 2.30 5.72
CA LEU A 85 11.33 1.98 4.34
C LEU A 85 10.81 3.20 3.59
N ALA A 86 9.95 4.02 4.20
CA ALA A 86 9.46 5.25 3.59
C ALA A 86 10.62 6.23 3.31
N LEU A 87 11.52 6.41 4.27
CA LEU A 87 12.70 7.28 4.12
C LEU A 87 13.69 6.79 3.06
N VAL A 88 13.79 5.49 2.80
CA VAL A 88 14.68 4.95 1.77
C VAL A 88 13.98 4.88 0.41
N ALA A 89 12.74 4.39 0.38
CA ALA A 89 12.01 4.13 -0.86
C ALA A 89 11.61 5.42 -1.58
N ILE A 90 11.15 6.45 -0.86
CA ILE A 90 10.72 7.71 -1.50
C ILE A 90 11.90 8.41 -2.21
N PRO A 91 13.07 8.62 -1.59
CA PRO A 91 14.22 9.20 -2.27
C PRO A 91 14.76 8.29 -3.37
N LEU A 92 14.79 6.96 -3.16
CA LEU A 92 15.23 6.03 -4.20
C LEU A 92 14.31 6.09 -5.42
N GLN A 93 13.00 6.32 -5.22
CA GLN A 93 12.04 6.51 -6.30
C GLN A 93 12.30 7.80 -7.10
N ILE A 94 12.63 8.88 -6.39
CA ILE A 94 12.81 10.22 -6.97
C ILE A 94 14.19 10.34 -7.65
N PHE A 95 15.25 9.83 -7.03
CA PHE A 95 16.64 9.99 -7.46
C PHE A 95 17.22 8.75 -8.15
N GLY A 96 16.77 7.54 -7.81
CA GLY A 96 17.23 6.28 -8.41
C GLY A 96 16.61 5.98 -9.77
N GLY A 97 15.82 6.90 -10.32
CA GLY A 97 15.11 6.76 -11.58
C GLY A 97 15.90 7.13 -12.85
N SER A 98 17.24 7.25 -12.78
CA SER A 98 18.11 7.42 -13.96
C SER A 98 18.40 6.11 -14.68
#